data_AF-X1NLY2-F1
#
_entry.id   AF-X1NLY2-F1
#
_cell.length_a   1.000
_cell.length_b   1.000
_cell.length_c   1.000
_cell.angle_alpha   90.00
_cell.angle_beta   90.00
_cell.angle_gamma   90.00
#
_symmetry.space_group_name_H-M   'P 1'
#
loop_
_entity.id
_entity.type
_entity.pdbx_description
1 polymer ?
#
loop_
_entity_poly.entity_id
_entity_poly.type
_entity_poly.pdbx_seq_one_letter_code
_entity_poly.pdbx_strand_id
1 'polypeptide(L)'
;STLSFILYVALKKLFPGNRLRIQYSIAKGFYFLLEKDLSHDNLLKIEKMMKKTIKRDLPIKKAIYSKREALKIFKNSGLQDKIVLLENISKQRIAVYSLLNLYDICAMPPFESTGMVNVFLLEKFPPGYIMMFPFWQDLSKLPRYVPQPKLARIFNEYEEWANILGIKNVGQLNYAIKKGKESEIVKVTEALHEKKMVYIADRIVKEKKKIILIAGPSSAGKTTFTKRLAIQLLVNGIKPLIISADDYFLPHSQTPKDEFSNLDFESINAVDVSLLNQQLLKISRAKG
;
A
#
# COMPACT_ATOMS: atom_id res chain seq x y z
N SER A 1 -9.12 11.74 -1.04
CA SER A 1 -8.78 12.92 -1.86
C SER A 1 -10.04 13.39 -2.60
N THR A 2 -10.06 14.60 -3.17
CA THR A 2 -11.19 15.08 -3.99
C THR A 2 -11.53 14.11 -5.12
N LEU A 3 -10.52 13.64 -5.86
CA LEU A 3 -10.69 12.66 -6.93
C LEU A 3 -11.28 11.32 -6.45
N SER A 4 -10.89 10.85 -5.27
CA SER A 4 -11.49 9.62 -4.73
C SER A 4 -12.97 9.78 -4.38
N PHE A 5 -13.38 10.98 -3.93
CA PHE A 5 -14.79 11.26 -3.68
C PHE A 5 -15.59 11.39 -4.98
N ILE A 6 -15.02 12.04 -6.00
CA ILE A 6 -15.61 12.11 -7.35
C ILE A 6 -15.73 10.71 -7.98
N LEU A 7 -14.72 9.85 -7.81
CA LEU A 7 -14.76 8.45 -8.23
C LEU A 7 -15.90 7.70 -7.55
N TYR A 8 -16.03 7.84 -6.22
CA TYR A 8 -17.12 7.25 -5.45
C TYR A 8 -18.50 7.69 -5.96
N VAL A 9 -18.68 8.99 -6.24
CA VAL A 9 -19.91 9.53 -6.82
C VAL A 9 -20.21 8.95 -8.19
N ALA A 10 -19.21 8.88 -9.07
CA ALA A 10 -19.35 8.28 -10.40
C ALA A 10 -19.73 6.79 -10.32
N LEU A 11 -19.06 6.03 -9.45
CA LEU A 11 -19.36 4.63 -9.20
C LEU A 11 -20.76 4.43 -8.64
N LYS A 12 -21.19 5.20 -7.65
CA LYS A 12 -22.53 5.07 -7.07
C LYS A 12 -23.63 5.38 -8.08
N LYS A 13 -23.40 6.31 -8.99
CA LYS A 13 -24.36 6.67 -10.03
C LYS A 13 -24.46 5.64 -11.14
N LEU A 14 -23.34 5.08 -11.58
CA LEU A 14 -23.29 4.15 -12.72
C LEU A 14 -23.45 2.68 -12.30
N PHE A 15 -22.94 2.32 -11.12
CA PHE A 15 -22.84 0.95 -10.61
C PHE A 15 -23.14 0.91 -9.09
N PRO A 16 -24.37 1.21 -8.67
CA PRO A 16 -24.73 1.42 -7.25
C PRO A 16 -24.42 0.23 -6.31
N GLY A 17 -24.44 -0.99 -6.86
CA GLY A 17 -24.12 -2.23 -6.15
C GLY A 17 -22.64 -2.59 -6.12
N ASN A 18 -21.76 -1.80 -6.73
CA ASN A 18 -20.31 -2.02 -6.68
C ASN A 18 -19.69 -1.19 -5.55
N ARG A 19 -18.77 -1.78 -4.78
CA ARG A 19 -18.11 -1.10 -3.66
C ARG A 19 -16.68 -0.74 -4.02
N LEU A 20 -16.33 0.51 -3.75
CA LEU A 20 -14.99 1.05 -3.89
C LEU A 20 -14.18 0.81 -2.62
N ARG A 21 -12.97 0.26 -2.76
CA ARG A 21 -11.99 0.11 -1.68
C ARG A 21 -10.68 0.74 -2.08
N ILE A 22 -10.31 1.84 -1.44
CA ILE A 22 -9.01 2.49 -1.64
C ILE A 22 -8.00 1.76 -0.76
N GLN A 23 -6.91 1.29 -1.35
CA GLN A 23 -5.91 0.46 -0.68
C GLN A 23 -4.61 1.26 -0.46
N TYR A 24 -3.67 1.17 -1.40
CA TYR A 24 -2.33 1.73 -1.25
C TYR A 24 -2.18 3.05 -1.99
N SER A 25 -1.42 3.98 -1.40
CA SER A 25 -0.82 5.06 -2.19
C SER A 25 0.27 4.44 -3.07
N ILE A 26 0.19 4.64 -4.38
CA ILE A 26 1.27 4.26 -5.31
C ILE A 26 1.81 5.55 -5.87
N ALA A 27 3.02 5.94 -5.45
CA ALA A 27 3.86 7.05 -5.90
C ALA A 27 3.15 8.38 -6.26
N LYS A 28 2.28 8.38 -7.27
CA LYS A 28 1.62 9.53 -7.89
C LYS A 28 0.12 9.30 -8.11
N GLY A 29 -0.47 8.51 -7.22
CA GLY A 29 -1.82 7.98 -7.35
C GLY A 29 -2.23 7.13 -6.17
N PHE A 30 -3.41 6.53 -6.26
CA PHE A 30 -3.83 5.46 -5.36
C PHE A 30 -4.29 4.24 -6.15
N TYR A 31 -4.00 3.09 -5.58
CA TYR A 31 -4.55 1.81 -6.01
C TYR A 31 -5.87 1.56 -5.31
N PHE A 32 -6.85 1.07 -6.06
CA PHE A 32 -8.15 0.74 -5.52
C PHE A 32 -8.69 -0.55 -6.14
N LEU A 33 -9.58 -1.18 -5.39
CA LEU A 33 -10.31 -2.38 -5.77
C LEU A 33 -11.79 -2.07 -5.87
N LEU A 34 -12.44 -2.80 -6.76
CA LEU A 34 -13.88 -2.85 -6.88
C LEU A 34 -14.34 -4.26 -6.57
N GLU A 35 -15.45 -4.41 -5.84
CA GLU A 35 -16.01 -5.74 -5.53
C GLU A 35 -16.42 -6.52 -6.79
N LYS A 36 -16.85 -5.80 -7.82
CA LYS A 36 -17.11 -6.36 -9.15
C LYS A 36 -16.14 -5.73 -10.14
N ASP A 37 -15.38 -6.58 -10.84
CA ASP A 37 -14.49 -6.12 -11.91
C ASP A 37 -15.31 -5.46 -13.03
N LEU A 38 -14.70 -4.48 -13.68
CA LEU A 38 -15.31 -3.73 -14.77
C LEU A 38 -14.66 -4.11 -16.10
N SER A 39 -15.47 -4.10 -17.16
CA SER A 39 -14.95 -4.05 -18.52
C SER A 39 -14.25 -2.72 -18.78
N HIS A 40 -13.38 -2.70 -19.78
CA HIS A 40 -12.71 -1.47 -20.21
C HIS A 40 -13.72 -0.35 -20.55
N ASP A 41 -14.80 -0.68 -21.27
CA ASP A 41 -15.87 0.28 -21.60
C ASP A 41 -16.54 0.89 -20.37
N ASN A 42 -16.74 0.08 -19.31
CA ASN A 42 -17.33 0.57 -18.08
C ASN A 42 -16.36 1.48 -17.31
N LEU A 43 -15.05 1.24 -17.39
CA LEU A 43 -14.03 2.15 -16.86
C LEU A 43 -14.06 3.51 -17.58
N LEU A 44 -14.16 3.51 -18.91
CA LEU A 44 -14.30 4.73 -19.72
C LEU A 44 -15.58 5.51 -19.37
N LYS A 45 -16.69 4.82 -19.08
CA LYS A 45 -17.93 5.47 -18.61
C LYS A 45 -17.73 6.17 -17.26
N ILE A 46 -16.99 5.56 -16.33
CA ILE A 46 -16.64 6.18 -15.04
C ILE A 46 -15.80 7.42 -15.28
N GLU A 47 -14.74 7.31 -16.08
CA GLU A 47 -13.86 8.44 -16.41
C GLU A 47 -14.64 9.62 -17.01
N LYS A 48 -15.56 9.34 -17.96
CA LYS A 48 -16.43 10.37 -18.56
C LYS A 48 -17.35 11.01 -17.53
N MET A 49 -17.92 10.24 -16.60
CA MET A 49 -18.75 10.78 -15.52
C MET A 49 -17.95 11.64 -14.55
N MET A 50 -16.73 11.22 -14.20
CA MET A 50 -15.82 12.00 -13.36
C MET A 50 -15.47 13.34 -14.03
N LYS A 51 -15.03 13.33 -15.30
CA LYS A 51 -14.76 14.56 -16.08
C LYS A 51 -15.97 15.48 -16.16
N LYS A 52 -17.17 14.92 -16.36
CA LYS A 52 -18.43 15.70 -16.36
C LYS A 52 -18.70 16.33 -14.99
N THR A 53 -18.36 15.63 -13.90
CA THR A 53 -18.56 16.13 -12.53
C THR A 53 -17.60 17.28 -12.24
N ILE A 54 -16.32 17.12 -12.59
CA ILE A 54 -15.29 18.15 -12.48
C ILE A 54 -15.66 19.40 -13.27
N LYS A 55 -16.07 19.26 -14.54
CA LYS A 55 -16.46 20.39 -15.40
C LYS A 55 -17.65 21.20 -14.86
N ARG A 56 -18.49 20.60 -14.02
CA ARG A 56 -19.63 21.27 -13.40
C ARG A 56 -19.25 22.07 -12.15
N ASP A 57 -18.02 21.95 -11.68
CA ASP A 57 -17.48 22.68 -10.53
C ASP A 57 -18.42 22.69 -9.32
N LEU A 58 -18.90 21.49 -8.96
CA LEU A 58 -19.85 21.30 -7.88
C LEU A 58 -19.19 21.49 -6.50
N PRO A 59 -19.86 22.17 -5.54
CA PRO A 59 -19.34 22.37 -4.20
C PRO A 59 -19.33 21.06 -3.40
N ILE A 60 -18.25 20.86 -2.65
CA ILE A 60 -18.09 19.78 -1.67
C ILE A 60 -18.32 20.38 -0.29
N LYS A 61 -19.47 20.09 0.30
CA LYS A 61 -19.87 20.70 1.57
C LYS A 61 -19.27 19.93 2.74
N LYS A 62 -18.74 20.64 3.71
CA LYS A 62 -18.27 20.09 4.99
C LYS A 62 -19.24 20.46 6.09
N ALA A 63 -19.65 19.48 6.88
CA ALA A 63 -20.41 19.71 8.11
C ALA A 63 -19.85 18.86 9.25
N ILE A 64 -19.94 19.38 10.48
CA ILE A 64 -19.50 18.67 11.68
C ILE A 64 -20.74 18.15 12.40
N TYR A 65 -20.83 16.83 12.52
CA TYR A 65 -21.92 16.13 13.18
C TYR A 65 -21.42 15.49 14.48
N SER A 66 -22.33 15.26 15.43
CA SER A 66 -22.06 14.32 16.51
C SER A 66 -21.87 12.91 15.96
N LYS A 67 -21.15 12.05 16.69
CA LYS A 67 -20.98 10.63 16.35
C LYS A 67 -22.33 9.93 16.11
N ARG A 68 -23.34 10.25 16.91
CA ARG A 68 -24.70 9.69 16.79
C ARG A 68 -25.39 10.12 15.48
N GLU A 69 -25.28 11.39 15.10
CA GLU A 69 -25.84 11.90 13.83
C GLU A 69 -25.11 11.33 12.62
N ALA A 70 -23.78 11.30 12.66
CA ALA A 70 -22.98 10.69 11.61
C ALA A 70 -23.34 9.20 11.40
N LEU A 71 -23.51 8.44 12.49
CA LEU A 71 -23.99 7.06 12.43
C LEU A 71 -25.37 6.94 11.74
N LYS A 72 -26.30 7.86 12.00
CA LYS A 72 -27.60 7.89 11.31
C LYS A 72 -27.43 8.15 9.81
N ILE A 73 -26.60 9.11 9.43
CA ILE A 73 -26.31 9.44 8.01
C ILE A 73 -25.78 8.20 7.28
N PHE A 74 -24.78 7.51 7.85
CA PHE A 74 -24.16 6.35 7.21
C PHE A 74 -25.06 5.11 7.20
N LYS A 75 -25.90 4.91 8.24
CA LYS A 75 -26.96 3.88 8.23
C LYS A 75 -27.94 4.09 7.09
N ASN A 76 -28.47 5.30 6.94
CA ASN A 76 -29.41 5.63 5.88
C ASN A 76 -28.79 5.54 4.48
N SER A 77 -27.47 5.75 4.38
CA SER A 77 -26.72 5.66 3.12
C SER A 77 -26.20 4.24 2.82
N GLY A 78 -26.44 3.26 3.69
CA GLY A 78 -25.96 1.88 3.53
C GLY A 78 -24.43 1.72 3.62
N LEU A 79 -23.72 2.66 4.25
CA LEU A 79 -22.25 2.71 4.33
C LEU A 79 -21.74 1.99 5.58
N GLN A 80 -21.81 0.65 5.53
CA GLN A 80 -21.47 -0.24 6.66
C GLN A 80 -20.02 -0.12 7.14
N ASP A 81 -19.08 0.06 6.22
CA ASP A 81 -17.66 0.28 6.53
C ASP A 81 -17.45 1.55 7.40
N LYS A 82 -18.20 2.62 7.12
CA LYS A 82 -18.15 3.86 7.90
C LYS A 82 -18.81 3.72 9.27
N ILE A 83 -19.87 2.91 9.38
CA ILE A 83 -20.51 2.59 10.66
C ILE A 83 -19.51 1.87 11.57
N VAL A 84 -18.89 0.80 11.08
CA VAL A 84 -17.88 0.04 11.82
C VAL A 84 -16.71 0.94 12.22
N LEU A 85 -16.22 1.79 11.30
CA LEU A 85 -15.17 2.75 11.64
C LEU A 85 -15.59 3.66 12.81
N LEU A 86 -16.77 4.27 12.73
CA LEU A 86 -17.26 5.19 13.75
C LEU A 86 -17.42 4.50 15.10
N GLU A 87 -17.91 3.27 15.14
CA GLU A 87 -18.07 2.51 16.39
C GLU A 87 -16.73 2.30 17.10
N ASN A 88 -15.63 2.15 16.36
CA ASN A 88 -14.29 1.85 16.90
C ASN A 88 -13.41 3.08 17.15
N ILE A 89 -13.85 4.30 16.86
CA ILE A 89 -13.11 5.53 17.19
C ILE A 89 -13.70 6.24 18.41
N SER A 90 -12.84 6.89 19.21
CA SER A 90 -13.21 7.66 20.39
C SER A 90 -13.75 9.07 20.07
N LYS A 91 -13.56 9.54 18.83
CA LYS A 91 -13.92 10.90 18.40
C LYS A 91 -15.44 11.13 18.44
N GLN A 92 -15.88 12.19 19.12
CA GLN A 92 -17.31 12.53 19.27
C GLN A 92 -17.84 13.49 18.19
N ARG A 93 -16.96 14.30 17.59
CA ARG A 93 -17.31 15.23 16.50
C ARG A 93 -16.70 14.75 15.20
N ILE A 94 -17.55 14.44 14.23
CA ILE A 94 -17.15 13.84 12.95
C ILE A 94 -17.34 14.88 11.84
N ALA A 95 -16.27 15.18 11.11
CA ALA A 95 -16.38 15.95 9.88
C ALA A 95 -16.88 15.01 8.78
N VAL A 96 -18.04 15.34 8.21
CA VAL A 96 -18.66 14.62 7.10
C VAL A 96 -18.68 15.54 5.90
N TYR A 97 -18.23 15.02 4.75
CA TYR A 97 -18.25 15.72 3.48
C TYR A 97 -19.41 15.21 2.65
N SER A 98 -20.06 16.10 1.89
CA SER A 98 -21.13 15.74 0.97
C SER A 98 -20.95 16.31 -0.43
N LEU A 99 -21.27 15.50 -1.43
CA LEU A 99 -21.24 15.84 -2.85
C LEU A 99 -22.43 15.13 -3.53
N LEU A 100 -23.33 15.90 -4.14
CA LEU A 100 -24.55 15.36 -4.78
C LEU A 100 -25.37 14.42 -3.87
N ASN A 101 -25.55 14.80 -2.59
CA ASN A 101 -26.23 14.01 -1.55
C ASN A 101 -25.57 12.66 -1.21
N LEU A 102 -24.35 12.42 -1.67
CA LEU A 102 -23.52 11.32 -1.22
C LEU A 102 -22.57 11.81 -0.13
N TYR A 103 -22.33 10.98 0.88
CA TYR A 103 -21.59 11.34 2.08
C TYR A 103 -20.33 10.48 2.24
N ASP A 104 -19.27 11.07 2.78
CA ASP A 104 -18.06 10.34 3.17
C ASP A 104 -17.32 11.01 4.34
N ILE A 105 -16.46 10.22 5.01
CA ILE A 105 -15.43 10.68 5.93
C ILE A 105 -14.09 10.57 5.20
N CYS A 106 -13.41 11.69 5.05
CA CYS A 106 -12.10 11.75 4.40
C CYS A 106 -10.99 11.97 5.44
N ALA A 107 -9.97 11.10 5.44
CA ALA A 107 -8.79 11.27 6.30
C ALA A 107 -8.02 12.54 5.95
N MET A 108 -7.87 12.83 4.64
CA MET A 108 -7.40 14.10 4.13
C MET A 108 -8.59 14.90 3.60
N PRO A 109 -8.81 16.15 4.05
CA PRO A 109 -9.89 16.99 3.53
C PRO A 109 -9.85 17.09 2.00
N PRO A 110 -10.98 16.93 1.30
CA PRO A 110 -11.07 17.29 -0.11
C PRO A 110 -11.02 18.82 -0.26
N PHE A 111 -10.72 19.27 -1.48
CA PHE A 111 -10.98 20.63 -1.93
C PHE A 111 -12.45 21.03 -1.76
N GLU A 112 -12.71 22.34 -1.75
CA GLU A 112 -14.06 22.91 -1.58
C GLU A 112 -14.96 22.71 -2.80
N SER A 113 -14.37 22.48 -3.97
CA SER A 113 -15.11 22.21 -5.20
C SER A 113 -14.47 21.13 -6.06
N THR A 114 -15.31 20.47 -6.85
CA THR A 114 -14.89 19.43 -7.80
C THR A 114 -14.10 19.97 -9.00
N GLY A 115 -14.22 21.25 -9.35
CA GLY A 115 -13.46 21.86 -10.45
C GLY A 115 -12.02 22.22 -10.09
N MET A 116 -11.65 22.17 -8.81
CA MET A 116 -10.27 22.43 -8.37
C MET A 116 -9.28 21.31 -8.73
N VAL A 117 -9.76 20.20 -9.29
CA VAL A 117 -8.91 19.14 -9.86
C VAL A 117 -9.00 19.19 -11.37
N ASN A 118 -7.86 19.21 -12.06
CA ASN A 118 -7.84 19.40 -13.51
C ASN A 118 -7.70 18.09 -14.30
N VAL A 119 -6.66 17.31 -14.00
CA VAL A 119 -6.32 16.12 -14.77
C VAL A 119 -6.15 14.92 -13.86
N PHE A 120 -6.56 13.75 -14.36
CA PHE A 120 -6.38 12.46 -13.71
C PHE A 120 -6.27 11.38 -14.79
N LEU A 121 -5.66 10.25 -14.44
CA LEU A 121 -5.62 9.04 -15.26
C LEU A 121 -6.30 7.93 -14.47
N LEU A 122 -7.13 7.14 -15.15
CA LEU A 122 -7.78 5.96 -14.59
C LEU A 122 -7.44 4.76 -15.44
N GLU A 123 -6.71 3.80 -14.87
CA GLU A 123 -6.19 2.66 -15.62
C GLU A 123 -6.39 1.34 -14.87
N LYS A 124 -6.51 0.24 -15.63
CA LYS A 124 -6.56 -1.09 -15.04
C LYS A 124 -5.17 -1.49 -14.55
N PHE A 125 -5.10 -1.98 -13.33
CA PHE A 125 -3.86 -2.42 -12.69
C PHE A 125 -4.13 -3.72 -11.91
N PRO A 126 -4.10 -4.89 -12.59
CA PRO A 126 -4.60 -6.13 -12.01
C PRO A 126 -3.98 -6.47 -10.64
N PRO A 127 -4.80 -6.86 -9.64
CA PRO A 127 -6.21 -7.24 -9.78
C PRO A 127 -7.21 -6.07 -9.74
N GLY A 128 -6.73 -4.85 -9.52
CA GLY A 128 -7.58 -3.66 -9.37
C GLY A 128 -7.31 -2.60 -10.42
N TYR A 129 -7.25 -1.36 -9.93
CA TYR A 129 -7.19 -0.16 -10.73
C TYR A 129 -6.27 0.84 -10.08
N ILE A 130 -5.69 1.73 -10.89
CA ILE A 130 -4.91 2.85 -10.40
C ILE A 130 -5.57 4.15 -10.84
N MET A 131 -5.59 5.12 -9.93
CA MET A 131 -5.91 6.50 -10.25
C MET A 131 -4.68 7.35 -10.02
N MET A 132 -4.13 7.94 -11.09
CA MET A 132 -3.01 8.88 -10.99
C MET A 132 -3.50 10.31 -11.11
N PHE A 133 -2.77 11.21 -10.46
CA PHE A 133 -3.02 12.63 -10.48
C PHE A 133 -1.71 13.42 -10.43
N PRO A 134 -1.75 14.72 -10.77
CA PRO A 134 -0.57 15.58 -10.78
C PRO A 134 0.13 15.71 -9.44
N PHE A 135 1.35 16.22 -9.51
CA PHE A 135 2.09 16.63 -8.33
C PHE A 135 1.52 17.92 -7.73
N TRP A 136 1.70 18.12 -6.44
CA TRP A 136 1.26 19.36 -5.79
C TRP A 136 2.03 20.60 -6.29
N GLN A 137 3.25 20.40 -6.81
CA GLN A 137 4.06 21.45 -7.44
C GLN A 137 3.56 21.87 -8.83
N ASP A 138 2.92 20.96 -9.57
CA ASP A 138 2.39 21.23 -10.91
C ASP A 138 1.11 20.44 -11.12
N LEU A 139 -0.04 21.11 -10.92
CA LEU A 139 -1.38 20.54 -11.04
C LEU A 139 -1.84 20.39 -12.50
N SER A 140 -1.07 20.86 -13.47
CA SER A 140 -1.44 20.84 -14.89
C SER A 140 -1.01 19.55 -15.59
N LYS A 141 0.03 18.88 -15.08
CA LYS A 141 0.68 17.78 -15.79
C LYS A 141 0.58 16.46 -15.04
N LEU A 142 0.09 15.43 -15.73
CA LEU A 142 0.16 14.07 -15.23
C LEU A 142 1.59 13.54 -15.31
N PRO A 143 2.06 12.82 -14.29
CA PRO A 143 3.31 12.12 -14.39
C PRO A 143 3.20 10.95 -15.36
N ARG A 144 4.32 10.60 -16.01
CA ARG A 144 4.38 9.45 -16.91
C ARG A 144 3.97 8.17 -16.16
N TYR A 145 2.97 7.47 -16.70
CA TYR A 145 2.62 6.13 -16.24
C TYR A 145 3.74 5.15 -16.62
N VAL A 146 4.18 4.38 -15.64
CA VAL A 146 5.16 3.30 -15.83
C VAL A 146 4.51 2.02 -15.32
N PRO A 147 4.29 1.01 -16.19
CA PRO A 147 3.77 -0.28 -15.75
C PRO A 147 4.65 -0.91 -14.67
N GLN A 148 4.02 -1.40 -13.59
CA GLN A 148 4.72 -2.04 -12.47
C GLN A 148 4.27 -3.50 -12.28
N PRO A 149 4.63 -4.42 -13.20
CA PRO A 149 4.13 -5.80 -13.16
C PRO A 149 4.58 -6.55 -11.91
N LYS A 150 5.77 -6.23 -11.36
CA LYS A 150 6.22 -6.79 -10.09
C LYS A 150 5.32 -6.38 -8.93
N LEU A 151 4.97 -5.10 -8.84
CA LEU A 151 4.09 -4.59 -7.80
C LEU A 151 2.67 -5.15 -7.93
N ALA A 152 2.15 -5.25 -9.15
CA ALA A 152 0.87 -5.89 -9.43
C ALA A 152 0.83 -7.34 -8.91
N ARG A 153 1.88 -8.13 -9.16
CA ARG A 153 1.98 -9.51 -8.63
C ARG A 153 1.94 -9.56 -7.11
N ILE A 154 2.64 -8.63 -6.44
CA ILE A 154 2.61 -8.54 -4.97
C ILE A 154 1.20 -8.22 -4.48
N PHE A 155 0.48 -7.30 -5.11
CA PHE A 155 -0.89 -6.99 -4.72
C PHE A 155 -1.86 -8.15 -4.96
N ASN A 156 -1.71 -8.90 -6.05
CA ASN A 156 -2.47 -10.14 -6.26
C ASN A 156 -2.24 -11.14 -5.13
N GLU A 157 -0.98 -11.38 -4.77
CA GLU A 157 -0.63 -12.30 -3.68
C GLU A 157 -1.22 -11.87 -2.33
N TYR A 158 -1.14 -10.59 -1.98
CA TYR A 158 -1.75 -10.07 -0.75
C TYR A 158 -3.28 -10.20 -0.74
N GLU A 159 -3.95 -9.98 -1.87
CA GLU A 159 -5.41 -10.18 -1.97
C GLU A 159 -5.78 -11.66 -1.84
N GLU A 160 -5.01 -12.59 -2.43
CA GLU A 160 -5.19 -14.02 -2.22
C GLU A 160 -5.06 -14.41 -0.74
N TRP A 161 -4.04 -13.88 -0.05
CA TRP A 161 -3.84 -14.15 1.38
C TRP A 161 -4.99 -13.58 2.22
N ALA A 162 -5.43 -12.36 1.94
CA ALA A 162 -6.58 -11.75 2.58
C ALA A 162 -7.88 -12.55 2.37
N ASN A 163 -8.05 -13.15 1.18
CA ASN A 163 -9.17 -14.04 0.87
C ASN A 163 -9.08 -15.35 1.67
N ILE A 164 -7.90 -15.99 1.75
CA ILE A 164 -7.67 -17.21 2.55
C ILE A 164 -8.00 -16.96 4.02
N LEU A 165 -7.55 -15.82 4.56
CA LEU A 165 -7.81 -15.45 5.96
C LEU A 165 -9.26 -15.00 6.21
N GLY A 166 -10.02 -14.68 5.16
CA GLY A 166 -11.35 -14.05 5.29
C GLY A 166 -11.30 -12.63 5.87
N ILE A 167 -10.14 -11.97 5.83
CA ILE A 167 -9.88 -10.66 6.45
C ILE A 167 -9.43 -9.69 5.37
N LYS A 168 -10.36 -8.85 4.91
CA LYS A 168 -10.12 -7.83 3.87
C LYS A 168 -10.01 -6.41 4.42
N ASN A 169 -10.28 -6.21 5.70
CA ASN A 169 -10.17 -4.91 6.36
C ASN A 169 -10.02 -5.07 7.89
N VAL A 170 -9.65 -3.97 8.55
CA VAL A 170 -9.42 -3.90 10.00
C VAL A 170 -10.69 -4.23 10.81
N GLY A 171 -11.88 -3.88 10.30
CA GLY A 171 -13.14 -4.23 10.97
C GLY A 171 -13.36 -5.75 11.06
N GLN A 172 -13.07 -6.46 9.97
CA GLN A 172 -13.13 -7.93 9.93
C GLN A 172 -12.06 -8.56 10.82
N LEU A 173 -10.85 -8.01 10.85
CA LEU A 173 -9.80 -8.44 11.76
C LEU A 173 -10.24 -8.30 13.23
N ASN A 174 -10.72 -7.11 13.61
CA ASN A 174 -11.20 -6.84 14.97
C ASN A 174 -12.35 -7.75 15.37
N TYR A 175 -13.27 -8.04 14.44
CA TYR A 175 -14.36 -8.98 14.68
C TYR A 175 -13.84 -10.41 14.89
N ALA A 176 -12.88 -10.86 14.08
CA ALA A 176 -12.29 -12.18 14.21
C ALA A 176 -11.54 -12.37 15.54
N ILE A 177 -10.80 -11.34 15.99
CA ILE A 177 -10.15 -11.31 17.31
C ILE A 177 -11.20 -11.40 18.42
N LYS A 178 -12.29 -10.62 18.35
CA LYS A 178 -13.40 -10.71 19.32
C LYS A 178 -14.07 -12.08 19.37
N LYS A 179 -13.89 -12.91 18.33
CA LYS A 179 -14.40 -14.28 18.25
C LYS A 179 -13.36 -15.34 18.64
N GLY A 180 -12.19 -14.96 19.14
CA GLY A 180 -11.14 -15.88 19.58
C GLY A 180 -10.36 -16.53 18.43
N LYS A 181 -10.38 -15.94 17.22
CA LYS A 181 -9.71 -16.48 16.03
C LYS A 181 -8.27 -16.00 15.83
N GLU A 182 -7.72 -15.22 16.75
CA GLU A 182 -6.39 -14.64 16.64
C GLU A 182 -5.28 -15.68 16.43
N SER A 183 -5.34 -16.81 17.14
CA SER A 183 -4.33 -17.88 17.00
C SER A 183 -4.35 -18.50 15.60
N GLU A 184 -5.55 -18.75 15.06
CA GLU A 184 -5.73 -19.29 13.71
C GLU A 184 -5.14 -18.33 12.67
N ILE A 185 -5.48 -17.05 12.76
CA ILE A 185 -4.99 -16.01 11.85
C ILE A 185 -3.46 -15.94 11.85
N VAL A 186 -2.85 -15.91 13.04
CA VAL A 186 -1.38 -15.86 13.18
C VAL A 186 -0.74 -17.10 12.55
N LYS A 187 -1.24 -18.30 12.85
CA LYS A 187 -0.69 -19.56 12.32
C LYS A 187 -0.80 -19.64 10.80
N VAL A 188 -1.96 -19.28 10.23
CA VAL A 188 -2.17 -19.29 8.78
C VAL A 188 -1.27 -18.26 8.10
N THR A 189 -1.14 -17.06 8.69
CA THR A 189 -0.24 -16.01 8.16
C THR A 189 1.22 -16.46 8.18
N GLU A 190 1.70 -17.04 9.28
CA GLU A 190 3.05 -17.59 9.38
C GLU A 190 3.28 -18.71 8.35
N ALA A 191 2.30 -19.60 8.16
CA ALA A 191 2.40 -20.66 7.16
C ALA A 191 2.46 -20.12 5.72
N LEU A 192 1.71 -19.05 5.40
CA LEU A 192 1.78 -18.37 4.10
C LEU A 192 3.15 -17.75 3.86
N HIS A 193 3.71 -17.08 4.87
CA HIS A 193 5.08 -16.55 4.82
C HIS A 193 6.13 -17.66 4.63
N GLU A 194 6.00 -18.77 5.37
CA GLU A 194 6.91 -19.92 5.24
C GLU A 194 6.87 -20.51 3.84
N LYS A 195 5.66 -20.74 3.29
CA LYS A 195 5.47 -21.21 1.91
C LYS A 195 6.14 -20.29 0.90
N LYS A 196 6.09 -18.97 1.11
CA LYS A 196 6.76 -18.00 0.25
C LYS A 196 8.28 -18.09 0.35
N MET A 197 8.83 -18.29 1.54
CA MET A 197 10.28 -18.42 1.73
C MET A 197 10.84 -19.69 1.09
N VAL A 198 10.15 -20.83 1.24
CA VAL A 198 10.48 -22.07 0.53
C VAL A 198 10.52 -21.82 -0.97
N TYR A 199 9.48 -21.19 -1.54
CA TYR A 199 9.45 -20.85 -2.97
C TYR A 199 10.63 -19.96 -3.40
N ILE A 200 11.02 -18.98 -2.58
CA ILE A 200 12.17 -18.11 -2.88
C ILE A 200 13.48 -18.89 -2.82
N ALA A 201 13.66 -19.75 -1.82
CA ALA A 201 14.85 -20.59 -1.68
C ALA A 201 15.01 -21.56 -2.85
N ASP A 202 13.94 -22.26 -3.23
CA ASP A 202 13.92 -23.19 -4.36
C ASP A 202 14.29 -22.48 -5.66
N ARG A 203 13.77 -21.26 -5.85
CA ARG A 203 14.08 -20.44 -7.02
C ARG A 203 15.54 -20.00 -7.05
N ILE A 204 16.11 -19.62 -5.91
CA ILE A 204 17.53 -19.25 -5.78
C ILE A 204 18.44 -20.43 -6.16
N VAL A 205 18.12 -21.63 -5.65
CA VAL A 205 18.84 -22.87 -5.95
C VAL A 205 18.76 -23.17 -7.45
N LYS A 206 17.56 -23.13 -8.03
CA LYS A 206 17.32 -23.38 -9.45
C LYS A 206 18.08 -22.40 -10.36
N GLU A 207 18.08 -21.11 -10.01
CA GLU A 207 18.78 -20.08 -10.77
C GLU A 207 20.29 -20.01 -10.45
N LYS A 208 20.79 -20.86 -9.53
CA LYS A 208 22.19 -20.94 -9.09
C LYS A 208 22.78 -19.58 -8.70
N LYS A 209 22.00 -18.76 -7.98
CA LYS A 209 22.46 -17.42 -7.54
C LYS A 209 23.49 -17.56 -6.42
N LYS A 210 24.63 -16.88 -6.58
CA LYS A 210 25.73 -16.85 -5.59
C LYS A 210 25.60 -15.72 -4.58
N ILE A 211 24.98 -14.62 -4.98
CA ILE A 211 24.80 -13.42 -4.15
C ILE A 211 23.31 -13.11 -4.10
N ILE A 212 22.81 -12.92 -2.87
CA ILE A 212 21.42 -12.58 -2.59
C ILE A 212 21.45 -11.26 -1.84
N LEU A 213 20.83 -10.23 -2.42
CA LEU A 213 20.74 -8.90 -1.81
C LEU A 213 19.33 -8.69 -1.27
N ILE A 214 19.22 -8.34 0.01
CA ILE A 214 17.95 -8.12 0.70
C ILE A 214 17.89 -6.65 1.09
N ALA A 215 17.01 -5.91 0.42
CA ALA A 215 16.84 -4.47 0.62
C ALA A 215 15.43 -4.16 1.13
N GLY A 216 15.32 -3.09 1.93
CA GLY A 216 14.07 -2.60 2.51
C GLY A 216 14.32 -1.59 3.63
N PRO A 217 13.31 -0.79 4.01
CA PRO A 217 13.44 0.18 5.11
C PRO A 217 13.81 -0.51 6.44
N SER A 218 14.33 0.25 7.41
CA SER A 218 14.88 -0.29 8.67
C SER A 218 13.91 -1.23 9.41
N SER A 219 12.61 -0.94 9.35
CA SER A 219 11.53 -1.73 9.97
C SER A 219 10.92 -2.86 9.12
N ALA A 220 11.47 -3.17 7.94
CA ALA A 220 10.89 -4.16 7.02
C ALA A 220 11.10 -5.64 7.43
N GLY A 221 11.73 -5.90 8.58
CA GLY A 221 12.00 -7.27 9.03
C GLY A 221 13.13 -7.98 8.26
N LYS A 222 14.04 -7.22 7.65
CA LYS A 222 15.17 -7.76 6.84
C LYS A 222 15.95 -8.85 7.57
N THR A 223 16.39 -8.58 8.80
CA THR A 223 17.19 -9.51 9.60
C THR A 223 16.44 -10.83 9.86
N THR A 224 15.14 -10.75 10.17
CA THR A 224 14.30 -11.93 10.36
C THR A 224 14.13 -12.71 9.06
N PHE A 225 13.84 -12.03 7.95
CA PHE A 225 13.73 -12.64 6.63
C PHE A 225 15.04 -13.33 6.21
N THR A 226 16.19 -12.68 6.39
CA THR A 226 17.51 -13.23 6.07
C THR A 226 17.78 -14.51 6.85
N LYS A 227 17.52 -14.53 8.16
CA LYS A 227 17.70 -15.73 9.00
C LYS A 227 16.79 -16.88 8.57
N ARG A 228 15.50 -16.60 8.31
CA ARG A 228 14.54 -17.63 7.87
C ARG A 228 14.86 -18.16 6.47
N LEU A 229 15.22 -17.27 5.53
CA LEU A 229 15.66 -17.67 4.20
C LEU A 229 16.94 -18.52 4.27
N ALA A 230 17.87 -18.19 5.17
CA ALA A 230 19.10 -18.96 5.33
C ALA A 230 18.83 -20.41 5.79
N ILE A 231 17.87 -20.60 6.69
CA ILE A 231 17.40 -21.94 7.10
C ILE A 231 16.85 -22.70 5.88
N GLN A 232 16.00 -22.05 5.07
CA GLN A 232 15.43 -22.69 3.87
C GLN A 232 16.48 -23.03 2.80
N LEU A 233 17.51 -22.19 2.64
CA LEU A 233 18.64 -22.51 1.77
C LEU A 233 19.45 -23.71 2.30
N LEU A 234 19.64 -23.79 3.62
CA LEU A 234 20.33 -24.92 4.26
C LEU A 234 19.57 -26.24 4.07
N VAL A 235 18.23 -26.21 4.19
CA VAL A 235 17.36 -27.36 3.87
C VAL A 235 17.56 -27.81 2.42
N ASN A 236 17.76 -26.86 1.50
CA ASN A 236 18.08 -27.14 0.09
C ASN A 236 19.56 -27.47 -0.17
N GLY A 237 20.35 -27.75 0.87
CA GLY A 237 21.76 -28.14 0.78
C GLY A 237 22.74 -27.00 0.47
N ILE A 238 22.28 -25.75 0.48
CA ILE A 238 23.14 -24.57 0.32
C ILE A 238 23.45 -24.01 1.71
N LYS A 239 24.72 -23.88 2.06
CA LYS A 239 25.14 -23.19 3.30
C LYS A 239 25.38 -21.70 3.01
N PRO A 240 24.44 -20.80 3.30
CA PRO A 240 24.63 -19.38 3.02
C PRO A 240 25.57 -18.74 4.05
N LEU A 241 26.37 -17.78 3.59
CA LEU A 241 27.05 -16.81 4.45
C LEU A 241 26.17 -15.57 4.56
N ILE A 242 25.75 -15.23 5.79
CA ILE A 242 24.97 -14.03 6.06
C ILE A 242 25.94 -12.88 6.33
N ILE A 243 25.70 -11.74 5.68
CA ILE A 243 26.49 -10.51 5.86
C ILE A 243 25.50 -9.40 6.17
N SER A 244 25.69 -8.68 7.29
CA SER A 244 24.92 -7.47 7.57
C SER A 244 25.67 -6.26 7.06
N ALA A 245 24.98 -5.32 6.42
CA ALA A 245 25.58 -4.01 6.13
C ALA A 245 25.97 -3.28 7.42
N ASP A 246 25.28 -3.61 8.52
CA ASP A 246 25.55 -3.03 9.83
C ASP A 246 26.96 -3.35 10.34
N ASP A 247 27.56 -4.45 9.88
CA ASP A 247 28.91 -4.88 10.26
C ASP A 247 30.01 -4.00 9.63
N TYR A 248 29.63 -3.07 8.73
CA TYR A 248 30.56 -2.22 7.99
C TYR A 248 30.38 -0.74 8.33
N PHE A 249 29.55 -0.37 9.31
CA PHE A 249 29.48 1.03 9.74
C PHE A 249 30.83 1.52 10.27
N LEU A 250 31.23 2.70 9.80
CA LEU A 250 32.41 3.39 10.31
C LEU A 250 32.18 3.83 11.77
N PRO A 251 33.25 3.95 12.57
CA PRO A 251 33.16 4.54 13.90
C PRO A 251 32.55 5.95 13.86
N HIS A 252 31.91 6.38 14.95
CA HIS A 252 31.24 7.69 15.04
C HIS A 252 32.15 8.88 14.70
N SER A 253 33.46 8.74 14.91
CA SER A 253 34.47 9.76 14.56
C SER A 253 34.70 9.92 13.06
N GLN A 254 34.34 8.92 12.26
CA GLN A 254 34.53 8.85 10.81
C GLN A 254 33.19 8.91 10.05
N THR A 255 32.07 8.79 10.75
CA THR A 255 30.72 8.93 10.17
C THR A 255 30.50 10.38 9.71
N PRO A 256 30.03 10.60 8.47
CA PRO A 256 29.76 11.94 7.96
C PRO A 256 28.66 12.63 8.77
N LYS A 257 28.62 13.96 8.70
CA LYS A 257 27.54 14.75 9.30
C LYS A 257 26.55 15.23 8.25
N ASP A 258 25.28 15.33 8.62
CA ASP A 258 24.21 15.88 7.80
C ASP A 258 24.22 17.42 7.77
N GLU A 259 23.25 18.01 7.05
CA GLU A 259 23.04 19.46 6.95
C GLU A 259 22.73 20.12 8.31
N PHE A 260 22.38 19.34 9.33
CA PHE A 260 22.08 19.79 10.69
C PHE A 260 23.20 19.46 11.69
N SER A 261 24.39 19.06 11.19
CA SER A 261 25.56 18.66 12.00
C SER A 261 25.38 17.42 12.88
N ASN A 262 24.34 16.61 12.64
CA ASN A 262 24.15 15.29 13.25
C ASN A 262 24.87 14.22 12.44
N LEU A 263 25.16 13.06 13.04
CA LEU A 263 25.76 11.94 12.31
C LEU A 263 24.76 11.39 11.27
N ASP A 264 25.17 11.34 10.02
CA ASP A 264 24.38 10.85 8.89
C ASP A 264 24.66 9.37 8.65
N PHE A 265 23.92 8.51 9.37
CA PHE A 265 23.99 7.04 9.20
C PHE A 265 23.25 6.53 7.95
N GLU A 266 22.51 7.38 7.24
CA GLU A 266 21.83 7.01 6.00
C GLU A 266 22.72 7.25 4.76
N SER A 267 23.82 7.98 4.93
CA SER A 267 24.85 8.15 3.90
C SER A 267 25.56 6.84 3.58
N ILE A 268 25.79 6.58 2.29
CA ILE A 268 26.68 5.49 1.86
C ILE A 268 28.10 5.66 2.41
N ASN A 269 28.51 6.89 2.72
CA ASN A 269 29.81 7.22 3.29
C ASN A 269 29.90 6.91 4.79
N ALA A 270 28.80 6.53 5.45
CA ALA A 270 28.83 6.01 6.82
C ALA A 270 29.31 4.56 6.90
N VAL A 271 29.48 3.91 5.75
CA VAL A 271 29.86 2.49 5.63
C VAL A 271 31.26 2.39 5.02
N ASP A 272 32.08 1.45 5.50
CA ASP A 272 33.35 1.08 4.86
C ASP A 272 33.09 0.32 3.55
N VAL A 273 32.78 1.09 2.52
CA VAL A 273 32.52 0.59 1.16
C VAL A 273 33.72 -0.14 0.59
N SER A 274 34.94 0.24 0.98
CA SER A 274 36.18 -0.39 0.51
C SER A 274 36.28 -1.82 1.04
N LEU A 275 36.12 -1.99 2.37
CA LEU A 275 36.12 -3.28 3.02
C LEU A 275 34.99 -4.18 2.52
N LEU A 276 33.78 -3.64 2.40
CA LEU A 276 32.63 -4.37 1.88
C LEU A 276 32.89 -4.89 0.46
N ASN A 277 33.37 -4.03 -0.45
CA ASN A 277 33.70 -4.43 -1.81
C ASN A 277 34.80 -5.49 -1.85
N GLN A 278 35.85 -5.32 -1.05
CA GLN A 278 36.94 -6.29 -0.98
C GLN A 278 36.44 -7.67 -0.55
N GLN A 279 35.59 -7.73 0.47
CA GLN A 279 35.05 -9.00 0.98
C GLN A 279 34.04 -9.62 0.01
N LEU A 280 33.14 -8.84 -0.60
CA LEU A 280 32.20 -9.33 -1.61
C LEU A 280 32.93 -9.90 -2.83
N LEU A 281 34.02 -9.27 -3.29
CA LEU A 281 34.85 -9.78 -4.38
C LEU A 281 35.55 -11.09 -4.01
N LYS A 282 36.07 -11.21 -2.79
CA LYS A 282 36.67 -12.47 -2.30
C LYS A 282 35.64 -13.59 -2.29
N ILE A 283 34.43 -13.34 -1.80
CA ILE A 283 33.34 -14.31 -1.73
C ILE A 283 32.85 -14.70 -3.13
N SER A 284 32.73 -13.75 -4.05
CA SER A 284 32.30 -14.03 -5.43
C SER A 284 33.29 -14.91 -6.19
N ARG A 285 34.59 -14.88 -5.82
CA ARG A 285 35.67 -15.65 -6.45
C ARG A 285 35.93 -16.99 -5.78
N ALA A 286 35.47 -17.19 -4.54
CA ALA A 286 35.54 -18.47 -3.88
C ALA A 286 34.77 -19.52 -4.71
N LYS A 287 35.45 -20.61 -5.08
CA LYS A 287 34.78 -21.78 -5.65
C LYS A 287 33.98 -22.41 -4.52
N GLY A 288 32.69 -22.61 -4.77
CA GLY A 288 31.73 -23.16 -3.81
C GLY A 288 32.06 -24.59 -3.43
#